data_AF-A0A927U5H0-F1
#
_entry.id   AF-A0A927U5H0-F1
#
_cell.length_a   1.000
_cell.length_b   1.000
_cell.length_c   1.000
_cell.angle_alpha   90.00
_cell.angle_beta   90.00
_cell.angle_gamma   90.00
#
_symmetry.space_group_name_H-M   'P 1'
#
loop_
_entity.id
_entity.type
_entity.pdbx_description
1 polymer ?
#
loop_
_entity_poly.entity_id
_entity_poly.type
_entity_poly.pdbx_seq_one_letter_code
_entity_poly.pdbx_strand_id
1 'polypeptide(L)'
;MKEFNKALGNFINDAAVGGAIRHLADLGYSISQIEAQLNYPISKKKIAEVMWEHFLNTGKISIEEPKPVHEKVSFVKEQDEFGRISFRRVAEQIDNSKRKYVKCDYGVKLYKNTDEFTSWLESLDINDSEYIKLMPWPLTPVYHELDDRMKRIEHK
;
A
#
# COMPACT_ATOMS: atom_id res chain seq x y z
N MET A 1 -20.63 -28.30 -0.68
CA MET A 1 -19.19 -28.59 -0.50
C MET A 1 -18.29 -27.93 -1.56
N LYS A 2 -18.72 -27.81 -2.83
CA LYS A 2 -17.94 -27.18 -3.93
C LYS A 2 -17.64 -25.68 -3.72
N GLU A 3 -18.61 -24.92 -3.22
CA GLU A 3 -18.45 -23.47 -2.96
C GLU A 3 -17.50 -23.16 -1.82
N PHE A 4 -17.44 -24.02 -0.78
CA PHE A 4 -16.51 -23.84 0.34
C PHE A 4 -15.05 -24.04 -0.09
N ASN A 5 -14.76 -25.10 -0.85
CA ASN A 5 -13.41 -25.35 -1.36
C ASN A 5 -12.96 -24.27 -2.35
N LYS A 6 -13.89 -23.71 -3.13
CA LYS A 6 -13.62 -22.58 -4.01
C LYS A 6 -13.32 -21.30 -3.21
N ALA A 7 -14.12 -21.00 -2.19
CA ALA A 7 -13.89 -19.84 -1.31
C ALA A 7 -12.57 -19.97 -0.53
N LEU A 8 -12.26 -21.17 -0.02
CA LEU A 8 -11.01 -21.44 0.68
C LEU A 8 -9.80 -21.36 -0.26
N GLY A 9 -9.89 -21.92 -1.46
CA GLY A 9 -8.85 -21.81 -2.48
C GLY A 9 -8.60 -20.36 -2.91
N ASN A 10 -9.66 -19.59 -3.14
CA ASN A 10 -9.54 -18.15 -3.42
C ASN A 10 -8.89 -17.40 -2.27
N PHE A 11 -9.26 -17.70 -1.01
CA PHE A 11 -8.68 -17.07 0.17
C PHE A 11 -7.19 -17.39 0.34
N ILE A 12 -6.79 -18.65 0.18
CA ILE A 12 -5.38 -19.07 0.29
C ILE A 12 -4.55 -18.43 -0.84
N ASN A 13 -5.10 -18.37 -2.05
CA ASN A 13 -4.45 -17.70 -3.18
C ASN A 13 -4.30 -16.20 -2.92
N ASP A 14 -5.35 -15.51 -2.44
CA ASP A 14 -5.28 -14.09 -2.09
C ASP A 14 -4.24 -13.83 -0.98
N ALA A 15 -4.16 -14.72 0.02
CA ALA A 15 -3.17 -14.63 1.09
C ALA A 15 -1.73 -14.83 0.58
N ALA A 16 -1.51 -15.83 -0.29
CA ALA A 16 -0.20 -16.13 -0.88
C ALA A 16 0.26 -15.02 -1.84
N VAL A 17 -0.63 -14.54 -2.70
CA VAL A 17 -0.29 -13.48 -3.66
C VAL A 17 -0.07 -12.14 -2.96
N GLY A 18 -0.82 -11.86 -1.88
CA GLY A 18 -0.54 -10.71 -1.03
C GLY A 18 0.89 -10.70 -0.49
N GLY A 19 1.49 -11.86 -0.21
CA GLY A 19 2.90 -11.98 0.18
C GLY A 19 3.87 -11.59 -0.93
N ALA A 20 3.64 -12.07 -2.15
CA ALA A 20 4.47 -11.75 -3.31
C ALA A 20 4.41 -10.25 -3.67
N ILE A 21 3.21 -9.66 -3.66
CA ILE A 21 3.02 -8.21 -3.94
C ILE A 21 3.83 -7.37 -2.95
N ARG A 22 3.76 -7.68 -1.64
CA ARG A 22 4.50 -6.96 -0.60
C ARG A 22 6.00 -7.05 -0.81
N HIS A 23 6.51 -8.25 -1.07
CA HIS A 23 7.93 -8.45 -1.31
C HIS A 23 8.42 -7.67 -2.54
N LEU A 24 7.71 -7.73 -3.67
CA LEU A 24 8.07 -7.00 -4.88
C LEU A 24 7.96 -5.47 -4.69
N ALA A 25 6.98 -5.01 -3.90
CA ALA A 25 6.85 -3.60 -3.53
C ALA A 25 8.04 -3.09 -2.70
N ASP A 26 8.57 -3.90 -1.79
CA ASP A 26 9.79 -3.58 -1.02
C ASP A 26 11.03 -3.50 -1.92
N LEU A 27 11.08 -4.29 -2.99
CA LEU A 27 12.12 -4.19 -4.03
C LEU A 27 11.94 -2.98 -4.95
N GLY A 28 10.87 -2.20 -4.78
CA GLY A 28 10.62 -0.96 -5.52
C GLY A 28 9.85 -1.12 -6.84
N TYR A 29 9.32 -2.32 -7.12
CA TYR A 29 8.57 -2.59 -8.36
C TYR A 29 7.32 -1.70 -8.47
N SER A 30 6.94 -1.35 -9.70
CA SER A 30 5.68 -0.66 -10.02
C SER A 30 4.50 -1.62 -10.05
N ILE A 31 3.28 -1.09 -10.11
CA ILE A 31 2.06 -1.90 -10.15
C ILE A 31 2.05 -2.80 -11.40
N SER A 32 2.36 -2.25 -12.58
CA SER A 32 2.51 -3.02 -13.82
C SER A 32 3.63 -4.06 -13.76
N GLN A 33 4.77 -3.72 -13.15
CA GLN A 33 5.87 -4.66 -13.02
C GLN A 33 5.51 -5.82 -12.08
N ILE A 34 4.80 -5.53 -10.97
CA ILE A 34 4.29 -6.57 -10.08
C ILE A 34 3.30 -7.46 -10.82
N GLU A 35 2.32 -6.88 -11.51
CA GLU A 35 1.32 -7.63 -12.29
C GLU A 35 1.99 -8.63 -13.26
N ALA A 36 3.04 -8.19 -13.96
CA ALA A 36 3.78 -9.03 -14.91
C ALA A 36 4.57 -10.18 -14.25
N GLN A 37 4.89 -10.10 -12.94
CA GLN A 37 5.61 -11.14 -12.20
C GLN A 37 4.66 -12.16 -11.54
N LEU A 38 3.37 -11.89 -11.49
CA LEU A 38 2.39 -12.77 -10.84
C LEU A 38 1.95 -13.89 -11.81
N ASN A 39 1.92 -15.12 -11.30
CA ASN A 39 1.46 -16.30 -12.06
C ASN A 39 -0.06 -16.37 -12.25
N TYR A 40 -0.82 -15.42 -11.69
CA TYR A 40 -2.27 -15.37 -11.76
C TYR A 40 -2.73 -13.93 -12.04
N PRO A 41 -3.76 -13.72 -12.89
CA PRO A 41 -4.26 -12.39 -13.20
C PRO A 41 -4.85 -11.73 -11.94
N ILE A 42 -4.18 -10.70 -11.45
CA ILE A 42 -4.70 -9.81 -10.41
C ILE A 42 -4.81 -8.42 -11.00
N SER A 43 -5.93 -7.76 -10.74
CA SER A 43 -6.12 -6.40 -11.22
C SER A 43 -5.09 -5.46 -10.61
N LYS A 44 -4.57 -4.52 -11.40
CA LYS A 44 -3.71 -3.43 -10.94
C LYS A 44 -4.26 -2.69 -9.71
N LYS A 45 -5.59 -2.51 -9.65
CA LYS A 45 -6.27 -1.91 -8.49
C LYS A 45 -6.03 -2.72 -7.22
N LYS A 46 -6.18 -4.06 -7.28
CA LYS A 46 -5.95 -4.91 -6.11
C LYS A 46 -4.49 -4.91 -5.68
N ILE A 47 -3.56 -4.88 -6.63
CA ILE A 47 -2.13 -4.72 -6.34
C ILE A 47 -1.88 -3.40 -5.60
N ALA A 48 -2.44 -2.30 -6.09
CA ALA A 48 -2.32 -0.98 -5.46
C ALA A 48 -2.89 -0.95 -4.04
N GLU A 49 -4.04 -1.57 -3.80
CA GLU A 49 -4.63 -1.71 -2.45
C GLU A 49 -3.68 -2.45 -1.50
N VAL A 50 -3.12 -3.59 -1.93
CA VAL A 50 -2.18 -4.37 -1.11
C VAL A 50 -0.88 -3.60 -0.86
N MET A 51 -0.35 -2.89 -1.86
CA MET A 51 0.83 -2.02 -1.70
C MET A 51 0.56 -0.90 -0.70
N TRP A 52 -0.60 -0.25 -0.79
CA TRP A 52 -0.99 0.82 0.12
C TRP A 52 -1.06 0.36 1.56
N GLU A 53 -1.77 -0.74 1.81
CA GLU A 53 -1.84 -1.35 3.14
C GLU A 53 -0.46 -1.71 3.67
N HIS A 54 0.39 -2.29 2.82
CA HIS A 54 1.77 -2.63 3.17
C HIS A 54 2.62 -1.41 3.52
N PHE A 55 2.53 -0.34 2.75
CA PHE A 55 3.30 0.89 2.99
C PHE A 55 2.83 1.63 4.23
N LEU A 56 1.52 1.63 4.53
CA LEU A 56 1.02 2.07 5.83
C LEU A 56 1.58 1.19 6.95
N ASN A 57 1.56 -0.12 6.75
CA ASN A 57 1.94 -1.08 7.76
C ASN A 57 3.42 -1.01 8.13
N THR A 58 4.27 -0.65 7.18
CA THR A 58 5.74 -0.55 7.32
C THR A 58 6.22 0.87 7.65
N GLY A 59 5.30 1.83 7.78
CA GLY A 59 5.62 3.24 8.01
C GLY A 59 6.20 3.98 6.80
N LYS A 60 6.22 3.35 5.61
CA LYS A 60 6.62 4.01 4.36
C LYS A 60 5.62 5.10 3.95
N ILE A 61 4.34 4.90 4.26
CA ILE A 61 3.28 5.90 4.16
C ILE A 61 2.69 6.13 5.55
N SER A 62 2.35 7.37 5.87
CA SER A 62 1.62 7.76 7.08
C SER A 62 0.53 8.77 6.73
N ILE A 63 -0.68 8.56 7.27
CA ILE A 63 -1.81 9.50 7.09
C ILE A 63 -1.69 10.69 8.06
N GLU A 64 -1.05 10.46 9.20
CA GLU A 64 -0.73 11.50 10.17
C GLU A 64 0.73 11.93 10.04
N GLU A 65 1.08 13.07 10.64
CA GLU A 65 2.47 13.51 10.69
C GLU A 65 3.34 12.45 11.38
N PRO A 66 4.38 11.94 10.71
CA PRO A 66 5.13 10.78 11.19
C PRO A 66 5.93 11.15 12.43
N LYS A 67 5.68 10.43 13.52
CA LYS A 67 6.47 10.52 14.75
C LYS A 67 7.74 9.67 14.61
N PRO A 68 8.88 10.08 15.21
CA PRO A 68 10.13 9.31 15.16
C PRO A 68 9.96 7.86 15.64
N VAL A 69 9.15 7.63 16.67
CA VAL A 69 8.75 6.30 17.13
C VAL A 69 7.26 6.35 17.44
N HIS A 70 6.51 5.34 17.01
CA HIS A 70 5.10 5.20 17.37
C HIS A 70 4.70 3.74 17.54
N GLU A 71 3.66 3.51 18.34
CA GLU A 71 3.06 2.20 18.55
C GLU A 71 1.96 1.97 17.51
N LYS A 72 2.10 0.91 16.72
CA LYS A 72 1.05 0.43 15.85
C LYS A 72 0.29 -0.70 16.53
N VAL A 73 -1.01 -0.53 16.67
CA VAL A 73 -1.89 -1.51 17.31
C VAL A 73 -2.70 -2.25 16.26
N SER A 74 -2.65 -3.57 16.29
CA SER A 74 -3.50 -4.46 15.49
C SER A 74 -4.23 -5.46 16.38
N PHE A 75 -5.34 -6.00 15.89
CA PHE A 75 -6.10 -7.04 16.59
C PHE A 75 -6.06 -8.32 15.79
N VAL A 76 -5.50 -9.38 16.40
CA VAL A 76 -5.45 -10.72 15.81
C VAL A 76 -6.64 -11.50 16.35
N LYS A 77 -7.46 -12.02 15.45
CA LYS A 77 -8.57 -12.92 15.79
C LYS A 77 -7.99 -14.31 16.11
N GLU A 78 -8.29 -14.82 17.30
CA GLU A 78 -7.90 -16.16 17.75
C GLU A 78 -9.16 -17.00 17.99
N GLN A 79 -9.11 -18.26 17.59
CA GLN A 79 -10.17 -19.24 17.81
C GLN A 79 -9.61 -20.37 18.65
N ASP A 80 -10.22 -20.64 19.80
CA ASP A 80 -9.81 -21.76 20.65
C ASP A 80 -10.32 -23.11 20.13
N GLU A 81 -9.91 -24.19 20.79
CA GLU A 81 -10.33 -25.57 20.49
C GLU A 81 -11.85 -25.78 20.58
N PHE A 82 -12.56 -24.89 21.28
CA PHE A 82 -14.02 -24.92 21.46
C PHE A 82 -14.75 -23.98 20.50
N GLY A 83 -14.03 -23.33 19.57
CA GLY A 83 -14.57 -22.42 18.58
C GLY A 83 -14.92 -21.03 19.09
N ARG A 84 -14.50 -20.66 20.31
CA ARG A 84 -14.72 -19.32 20.85
C ARG A 84 -13.74 -18.35 20.19
N ILE A 85 -14.28 -17.22 19.75
CA ILE A 85 -13.51 -16.14 19.13
C ILE A 85 -13.05 -15.17 20.21
N SER A 86 -11.75 -14.90 20.26
CA SER A 86 -11.17 -13.82 21.03
C SER A 86 -10.32 -12.93 20.13
N PHE A 87 -10.01 -11.72 20.58
CA PHE A 87 -9.15 -10.79 19.86
C PHE A 87 -7.96 -10.42 20.74
N ARG A 88 -6.75 -10.74 20.28
CA ARG A 88 -5.52 -10.34 20.96
C ARG A 88 -5.03 -9.02 20.37
N ARG A 89 -4.81 -8.04 21.24
CA ARG A 89 -4.12 -6.78 20.89
C ARG A 89 -2.64 -7.08 20.67
N VAL A 90 -2.12 -6.70 19.51
CA VAL A 90 -0.70 -6.77 19.18
C VAL A 90 -0.20 -5.35 18.95
N ALA A 91 0.80 -4.96 19.73
CA ALA A 91 1.47 -3.68 19.62
C ALA A 91 2.87 -3.88 19.06
N GLU A 92 3.18 -3.16 17.98
CA GLU A 92 4.50 -3.13 17.36
C GLU A 92 5.04 -1.71 17.41
N GLN A 93 6.28 -1.53 17.86
CA GLN A 93 6.94 -0.22 17.77
C GLN A 93 7.56 -0.05 16.39
N ILE A 94 7.13 0.98 15.68
CA ILE A 94 7.72 1.37 14.41
C ILE A 94 8.69 2.52 14.67
N ASP A 95 9.96 2.28 14.39
CA ASP A 95 11.03 3.29 14.42
C ASP A 95 11.19 3.93 13.03
N ASN A 96 10.77 5.18 12.93
CA ASN A 96 10.88 6.03 11.76
C ASN A 96 11.98 7.10 11.91
N SER A 97 12.79 7.06 12.98
CA SER A 97 13.76 8.12 13.32
C SER A 97 14.76 8.44 12.21
N LYS A 98 15.06 7.47 11.34
CA LYS A 98 15.98 7.61 10.21
C LYS A 98 15.28 7.99 8.90
N ARG A 99 13.96 7.91 8.83
CA ARG A 99 13.20 8.19 7.61
C ARG A 99 12.95 9.69 7.50
N LYS A 100 13.07 10.19 6.27
CA LYS A 100 12.61 11.53 5.90
C LYS A 100 11.30 11.37 5.16
N TYR A 101 10.39 12.31 5.33
CA TYR A 101 9.08 12.27 4.68
C TYR A 101 8.84 13.52 3.85
N VAL A 102 8.16 13.33 2.73
CA VAL A 102 7.54 14.38 1.91
C VAL A 102 6.03 14.36 2.16
N LYS A 103 5.43 15.55 2.19
CA LYS A 103 3.98 15.70 2.24
C LYS A 103 3.39 15.68 0.82
N CYS A 104 2.50 14.74 0.58
CA CYS A 104 1.86 14.47 -0.69
C CYS A 104 0.36 14.76 -0.60
N ASP A 105 -0.13 15.69 -1.42
CA ASP A 105 -1.56 16.02 -1.53
C ASP A 105 -2.23 15.36 -2.75
N TYR A 106 -1.69 14.22 -3.22
CA TYR A 106 -2.11 13.61 -4.48
C TYR A 106 -3.58 13.24 -4.52
N GLY A 107 -4.17 12.73 -3.43
CA GLY A 107 -5.59 12.40 -3.41
C GLY A 107 -6.49 13.61 -3.63
N VAL A 108 -6.14 14.76 -3.03
CA VAL A 108 -6.85 16.03 -3.27
C VAL A 108 -6.67 16.51 -4.71
N LYS A 109 -5.44 16.41 -5.26
CA LYS A 109 -5.15 16.82 -6.64
C LYS A 109 -5.85 15.93 -7.68
N LEU A 110 -5.88 14.61 -7.47
CA LEU A 110 -6.62 13.65 -8.29
C LEU A 110 -8.12 13.93 -8.27
N TYR A 111 -8.68 14.26 -7.10
CA TYR A 111 -10.09 14.61 -6.97
C TYR A 111 -10.46 15.90 -7.70
N LYS A 112 -9.60 16.93 -7.61
CA LYS A 112 -9.81 18.21 -8.32
C LYS A 112 -9.64 18.07 -9.82
N ASN A 113 -8.78 17.15 -10.26
CA ASN A 113 -8.51 16.83 -11.67
C ASN A 113 -8.26 18.09 -12.54
N THR A 114 -7.34 18.96 -12.09
CA THR A 114 -7.00 20.18 -12.85
C THR A 114 -6.10 19.83 -14.03
N ASP A 115 -6.17 20.63 -15.10
CA ASP A 115 -5.36 20.42 -16.30
C ASP A 115 -3.86 20.49 -15.98
N GLU A 116 -3.44 21.39 -15.10
CA GLU A 116 -2.03 21.49 -14.70
C GLU A 116 -1.53 20.21 -14.02
N PHE A 117 -2.37 19.60 -13.17
CA PHE A 117 -2.02 18.36 -12.49
C PHE A 117 -2.01 17.17 -13.46
N THR A 118 -2.96 17.11 -14.38
CA THR A 118 -2.99 16.07 -15.43
C THR A 118 -1.75 16.15 -16.31
N SER A 119 -1.40 17.35 -16.80
CA SER A 119 -0.17 17.55 -17.59
C SER A 119 1.10 17.22 -16.80
N TRP A 120 1.14 17.56 -15.50
CA TRP A 120 2.25 17.16 -14.64
C TRP A 120 2.34 15.62 -14.51
N LEU A 121 1.22 14.92 -14.28
CA LEU A 121 1.19 13.45 -14.23
C LEU A 121 1.63 12.79 -15.54
N GLU A 122 1.36 13.41 -16.69
CA GLU A 122 1.78 12.93 -18.01
C GLU A 122 3.28 13.15 -18.28
N SER A 123 3.91 14.10 -17.59
CA SER A 123 5.35 14.37 -17.68
C SER A 123 6.22 13.44 -16.84
N LEU A 124 5.60 12.71 -15.89
CA LEU A 124 6.24 11.70 -15.05
C LEU A 124 6.56 10.43 -15.85
N ASP A 125 7.47 9.62 -15.32
CA ASP A 125 7.63 8.25 -15.80
C ASP A 125 6.29 7.49 -15.69
N ILE A 126 6.02 6.59 -16.65
CA ILE A 126 4.75 5.87 -16.72
C ILE A 126 4.44 5.11 -15.42
N ASN A 127 5.46 4.57 -14.75
CA ASN A 127 5.29 3.83 -13.50
C ASN A 127 4.99 4.75 -12.31
N ASP A 128 5.61 5.93 -12.29
CA ASP A 128 5.42 6.92 -11.23
C ASP A 128 4.03 7.58 -11.39
N SER A 129 3.59 7.86 -12.62
CA SER A 129 2.23 8.30 -12.96
C SER A 129 1.18 7.25 -12.58
N GLU A 130 1.41 5.98 -12.93
CA GLU A 130 0.53 4.85 -12.56
C GLU A 130 0.41 4.72 -11.04
N TYR A 131 1.53 4.84 -10.31
CA TYR A 131 1.54 4.78 -8.86
C TYR A 131 0.62 5.85 -8.25
N ILE A 132 0.74 7.10 -8.71
CA ILE A 132 -0.12 8.16 -8.19
C ILE A 132 -1.58 7.90 -8.55
N LYS A 133 -1.89 7.50 -9.79
CA LYS A 133 -3.26 7.31 -10.28
C LYS A 133 -4.01 6.15 -9.62
N LEU A 134 -3.32 5.06 -9.31
CA LEU A 134 -3.96 3.82 -8.86
C LEU A 134 -3.92 3.60 -7.34
N MET A 135 -2.95 4.18 -6.65
CA MET A 135 -2.91 4.06 -5.18
C MET A 135 -4.12 4.78 -4.56
N PRO A 136 -4.73 4.23 -3.50
CA PRO A 136 -5.95 4.74 -2.89
C PRO A 136 -5.66 5.94 -1.96
N TRP A 137 -5.15 7.04 -2.51
CA TRP A 137 -4.87 8.26 -1.76
C TRP A 137 -6.16 8.85 -1.17
N PRO A 138 -6.23 9.14 0.14
CA PRO A 138 -7.36 9.83 0.75
C PRO A 138 -7.42 11.30 0.32
N LEU A 139 -8.56 11.96 0.54
CA LEU A 139 -8.75 13.41 0.32
C LEU A 139 -8.13 14.26 1.44
N THR A 140 -7.01 13.80 1.99
CA THR A 140 -6.22 14.46 3.02
C THR A 140 -4.74 14.38 2.62
N PRO A 141 -3.89 15.27 3.16
CA PRO A 141 -2.46 15.11 3.00
C PRO A 141 -1.97 13.77 3.53
N VAL A 142 -0.96 13.22 2.88
CA VAL A 142 -0.31 11.95 3.24
C VAL A 142 1.19 12.17 3.28
N TYR A 143 1.88 11.59 4.24
CA TYR A 143 3.32 11.64 4.37
C TYR A 143 3.92 10.38 3.77
N HIS A 144 4.72 10.52 2.73
CA HIS A 144 5.43 9.42 2.10
C HIS A 144 6.92 9.52 2.41
N GLU A 145 7.57 8.38 2.68
CA GLU A 145 9.02 8.35 2.83
C GLU A 145 9.69 8.93 1.58
N LEU A 146 10.72 9.77 1.77
CA LEU A 146 11.53 10.35 0.72
C LEU A 146 12.49 9.29 0.15
N ASP A 147 11.90 8.25 -0.44
CA ASP A 147 12.58 7.19 -1.16
C ASP A 147 12.94 7.63 -2.57
N ASP A 148 13.56 6.74 -3.35
CA ASP A 148 14.00 7.09 -4.70
C ASP A 148 12.83 7.36 -5.66
N ARG A 149 11.62 6.82 -5.40
CA ARG A 149 10.43 7.13 -6.18
C ARG A 149 9.97 8.55 -5.90
N MET A 150 9.83 8.94 -4.63
CA MET A 150 9.44 10.29 -4.27
C MET A 150 10.47 11.33 -4.72
N LYS A 151 11.77 11.04 -4.58
CA LYS A 151 12.81 11.91 -5.13
C LYS A 151 12.61 12.12 -6.64
N ARG A 152 12.41 11.07 -7.43
CA ARG A 152 12.18 11.25 -8.88
C ARG A 152 10.94 12.09 -9.19
N ILE A 153 9.86 11.90 -8.44
CA ILE A 153 8.61 12.63 -8.62
C ILE A 153 8.75 14.11 -8.21
N GLU A 154 9.48 14.41 -7.14
CA GLU A 154 9.68 15.79 -6.66
C GLU A 154 10.59 16.63 -7.58
N HIS A 155 11.49 16.01 -8.35
CA HIS A 155 12.39 16.71 -9.27
C HIS A 155 11.77 17.01 -10.65
N LYS A 156 10.45 16.80 -10.80
CA LYS A 156 9.68 17.04 -12.04
C LYS A 156 8.76 18.23 -11.90
#